data_AF-A0A382U6C3-F1
#
_entry.id   AF-A0A382U6C3-F1
#
_cell.length_a   1.000
_cell.length_b   1.000
_cell.length_c   1.000
_cell.angle_alpha   90.00
_cell.angle_beta   90.00
_cell.angle_gamma   90.00
#
_symmetry.space_group_name_H-M   'P 1'
#
loop_
_entity.id
_entity.type
_entity.pdbx_description
1 polymer ?
#
loop_
_entity_poly.entity_id
_entity_poly.type
_entity_poly.pdbx_seq_one_letter_code
_entity_poly.pdbx_strand_id
1 'polypeptide(L)'
;MEKKKPQANKLHVNSEGLMGSAWLIHPSRIMAADQLAEALRNELLEYGHLLELLRAQQRMVLEENLMKLPENINAVNQQMRNIGFFRKQRDYWREETLCWLQADADLAWGEMRDLLPENYRILLQALVDEINSSLDNVHVLLCQNQPLNLRALILH
;
A
#
# COMPACT_ATOMS: atom_id res chain seq x y z
N MET A 1 62.40 53.79 23.57
CA MET A 1 61.06 54.09 24.13
C MET A 1 60.17 52.88 23.90
N GLU A 2 59.82 52.20 24.99
CA GLU A 2 58.80 51.16 25.07
C GLU A 2 57.41 51.67 24.64
N LYS A 3 56.54 50.76 24.16
CA LYS A 3 55.26 50.41 24.80
C LYS A 3 54.47 49.29 24.08
N LYS A 4 54.36 48.16 24.78
CA LYS A 4 53.21 47.24 25.02
C LYS A 4 52.15 46.92 23.92
N LYS A 5 51.97 45.59 23.68
CA LYS A 5 50.73 44.85 23.29
C LYS A 5 49.56 45.11 24.29
N PRO A 6 48.24 44.83 24.04
CA PRO A 6 47.73 43.54 23.49
C PRO A 6 46.33 43.51 22.76
N GLN A 7 45.99 42.28 22.33
CA GLN A 7 44.65 41.61 22.35
C GLN A 7 43.62 41.70 21.21
N ALA A 8 43.24 40.49 20.79
CA ALA A 8 42.13 40.06 19.94
C ALA A 8 40.73 40.50 20.43
N ASN A 9 39.75 40.57 19.52
CA ASN A 9 38.63 39.61 19.37
C ASN A 9 37.43 40.22 18.61
N LYS A 10 36.69 39.34 17.91
CA LYS A 10 35.30 39.42 17.41
C LYS A 10 35.06 40.20 16.10
N LEU A 11 34.82 39.51 14.98
CA LEU A 11 33.57 38.87 14.49
C LEU A 11 32.86 39.78 13.48
N HIS A 12 32.98 39.48 12.18
CA HIS A 12 31.80 39.32 11.34
C HIS A 12 32.10 38.47 10.11
N VAL A 13 31.08 37.71 9.72
CA VAL A 13 31.08 36.47 8.94
C VAL A 13 30.54 36.76 7.53
N ASN A 14 30.80 35.83 6.60
CA ASN A 14 30.34 35.67 5.21
C ASN A 14 31.22 36.36 4.15
N SER A 15 31.67 35.66 3.11
CA SER A 15 30.84 34.87 2.19
C SER A 15 31.47 33.55 1.70
N GLU A 16 30.54 32.64 1.42
CA GLU A 16 30.68 31.22 1.13
C GLU A 16 31.44 30.94 -0.16
N GLY A 17 32.39 30.00 -0.05
CA GLY A 17 32.91 29.23 -1.16
C GLY A 17 32.48 27.78 -1.04
N LEU A 18 32.08 27.24 -2.20
CA LEU A 18 32.20 25.86 -2.64
C LEU A 18 31.12 24.86 -2.23
N MET A 19 30.53 24.32 -3.30
CA MET A 19 29.68 23.14 -3.38
C MET A 19 30.17 21.96 -2.54
N GLY A 20 29.22 21.28 -1.92
CA GLY A 20 29.39 19.97 -1.31
C GLY A 20 28.07 19.46 -0.78
N SER A 21 27.25 18.89 -1.69
CA SER A 21 26.20 17.90 -1.43
C SER A 21 25.99 17.53 0.05
N ALA A 22 25.09 18.23 0.73
CA ALA A 22 24.78 17.95 2.12
C ALA A 22 23.29 18.18 2.35
N TRP A 23 22.56 17.06 2.30
CA TRP A 23 21.24 16.86 2.89
C TRP A 23 20.02 17.33 2.07
N LEU A 24 19.76 16.65 0.95
CA LEU A 24 18.37 16.25 0.67
C LEU A 24 17.99 15.28 1.79
N ILE A 25 17.47 15.83 2.88
CA ILE A 25 16.84 15.07 3.94
C ILE A 25 15.58 14.48 3.32
N HIS A 26 15.70 13.28 2.75
CA HIS A 26 14.55 12.48 2.39
C HIS A 26 13.68 12.34 3.65
N PRO A 27 12.36 12.63 3.59
CA PRO A 27 11.47 12.47 4.73
C PRO A 27 11.73 11.11 5.36
N SER A 28 11.98 11.11 6.66
CA SER A 28 12.50 10.02 7.48
C SER A 28 12.26 8.63 6.89
N ARG A 29 13.35 7.96 6.52
CA ARG A 29 13.49 6.56 6.09
C ARG A 29 12.57 5.50 6.74
N ILE A 30 12.11 5.74 7.97
CA ILE A 30 11.12 4.93 8.69
C ILE A 30 9.73 5.00 8.04
N MET A 31 9.40 6.11 7.39
CA MET A 31 8.10 6.37 6.77
C MET A 31 7.78 5.44 5.60
N ALA A 32 8.76 5.02 4.78
CA ALA A 32 8.46 4.22 3.59
C ALA A 32 7.85 2.85 3.96
N ALA A 33 8.44 2.16 4.94
CA ALA A 33 7.91 0.89 5.44
C ALA A 33 6.58 1.06 6.19
N ASP A 34 6.40 2.17 6.93
CA ASP A 34 5.12 2.50 7.56
C ASP A 34 4.01 2.74 6.53
N GLN A 35 4.33 3.48 5.46
CA GLN A 35 3.40 3.75 4.36
C GLN A 35 3.08 2.49 3.55
N LEU A 36 4.04 1.58 3.38
CA LEU A 36 3.79 0.28 2.79
C LEU A 36 2.84 -0.55 3.67
N ALA A 37 3.05 -0.57 4.98
CA ALA A 37 2.13 -1.24 5.90
C ALA A 37 0.71 -0.65 5.80
N GLU A 38 0.61 0.67 5.69
CA GLU A 38 -0.68 1.35 5.54
C GLU A 38 -1.34 1.05 4.19
N ALA A 39 -0.57 1.02 3.10
CA ALA A 39 -1.07 0.65 1.79
C ALA A 39 -1.60 -0.79 1.76
N LEU A 40 -0.90 -1.73 2.40
CA LEU A 40 -1.36 -3.12 2.55
C LEU A 40 -2.64 -3.21 3.40
N ARG A 41 -2.75 -2.45 4.50
CA ARG A 41 -3.99 -2.41 5.29
C ARG A 41 -5.16 -1.89 4.49
N ASN A 42 -4.96 -0.82 3.73
CA ASN A 42 -5.99 -0.26 2.87
C ASN A 42 -6.40 -1.26 1.78
N GLU A 43 -5.45 -1.93 1.13
CA GLU A 43 -5.75 -2.98 0.16
C GLU A 43 -6.56 -4.13 0.80
N LEU A 44 -6.20 -4.55 2.02
CA LEU A 44 -6.93 -5.57 2.77
C LEU A 44 -8.38 -5.15 3.08
N LEU A 45 -8.61 -3.90 3.49
CA LEU A 45 -9.95 -3.36 3.74
C LEU A 45 -10.81 -3.43 2.47
N GLU A 46 -10.24 -3.10 1.32
CA GLU A 46 -10.96 -3.16 0.05
C GLU A 46 -11.34 -4.59 -0.36
N TYR A 47 -10.53 -5.59 -0.01
CA TYR A 47 -10.91 -6.99 -0.15
C TYR A 47 -12.03 -7.40 0.80
N GLY A 48 -12.01 -6.90 2.05
CA GLY A 48 -13.11 -7.07 2.99
C GLY A 48 -14.44 -6.57 2.41
N HIS A 49 -14.46 -5.34 1.89
CA HIS A 49 -15.63 -4.76 1.24
C HIS A 49 -16.10 -5.59 0.02
N LEU A 50 -15.16 -6.08 -0.80
CA LEU A 50 -15.51 -6.94 -1.94
C LEU A 50 -16.15 -8.26 -1.48
N LEU A 51 -15.61 -8.90 -0.46
CA LEU A 51 -16.16 -10.13 0.11
C LEU A 51 -17.59 -9.92 0.61
N GLU A 52 -17.88 -8.79 1.25
CA GLU A 52 -19.24 -8.44 1.68
C GLU A 52 -20.21 -8.31 0.50
N LEU A 53 -19.78 -7.62 -0.56
CA LEU A 53 -20.58 -7.45 -1.78
C LEU A 53 -20.87 -8.80 -2.45
N LEU A 54 -19.85 -9.66 -2.57
CA LEU A 54 -19.99 -10.99 -3.18
C LEU A 54 -20.90 -11.91 -2.35
N ARG A 55 -20.81 -11.87 -1.01
CA ARG A 55 -21.72 -12.61 -0.13
C ARG A 55 -23.15 -12.06 -0.19
N ALA A 56 -23.31 -10.74 -0.30
CA ALA A 56 -24.62 -10.13 -0.50
C ALA A 56 -25.25 -10.58 -1.83
N GLN A 57 -24.45 -10.64 -2.89
CA GLN A 57 -24.87 -11.16 -4.19
C GLN A 57 -25.39 -12.60 -4.10
N GLN A 58 -24.67 -13.47 -3.39
CA GLN A 58 -25.10 -14.86 -3.16
C GLN A 58 -26.46 -14.93 -2.48
N ARG A 59 -26.64 -14.17 -1.39
CA ARG A 59 -27.91 -14.14 -0.65
C ARG A 59 -29.06 -13.66 -1.53
N MET A 60 -28.87 -12.59 -2.30
CA MET A 60 -29.91 -12.07 -3.21
C MET A 60 -30.39 -13.15 -4.18
N VAL A 61 -29.49 -14.01 -4.67
CA VAL A 61 -29.86 -15.05 -5.62
C VAL A 61 -30.49 -16.26 -4.93
N LEU A 62 -29.98 -16.66 -3.77
CA LEU A 62 -30.57 -17.75 -2.97
C LEU A 62 -31.98 -17.41 -2.46
N GLU A 63 -32.22 -16.14 -2.16
CA GLU A 63 -33.51 -15.61 -1.70
C GLU A 63 -34.42 -15.17 -2.86
N GLU A 64 -34.01 -15.40 -4.11
CA GLU A 64 -34.72 -14.98 -5.35
C GLU A 64 -35.04 -13.47 -5.41
N ASN A 65 -34.31 -12.64 -4.66
CA ASN A 65 -34.43 -11.19 -4.64
C ASN A 65 -33.63 -10.54 -5.76
N LEU A 66 -34.03 -10.82 -7.01
CA LEU A 66 -33.30 -10.42 -8.22
C LEU A 66 -33.38 -8.92 -8.52
N MET A 67 -34.34 -8.20 -7.92
CA MET A 67 -34.55 -6.76 -8.17
C MET A 67 -33.34 -5.90 -7.78
N LYS A 68 -32.57 -6.31 -6.77
CA LYS A 68 -31.37 -5.58 -6.30
C LYS A 68 -30.07 -6.08 -6.91
N LEU A 69 -30.13 -7.15 -7.70
CA LEU A 69 -28.95 -7.79 -8.25
C LEU A 69 -28.17 -6.90 -9.24
N PRO A 70 -28.80 -6.12 -10.13
CA PRO A 70 -28.07 -5.20 -11.01
C PRO A 70 -27.28 -4.12 -10.25
N GLU A 71 -27.85 -3.58 -9.17
CA GLU A 71 -27.18 -2.59 -8.33
C GLU A 71 -25.95 -3.20 -7.62
N ASN A 72 -26.10 -4.41 -7.08
CA ASN A 72 -25.00 -5.14 -6.47
C ASN A 72 -23.88 -5.45 -7.48
N ILE A 73 -24.20 -5.90 -8.70
CA ILE A 73 -23.20 -6.15 -9.75
C ILE A 73 -22.42 -4.86 -10.07
N ASN A 74 -23.09 -3.72 -10.15
CA ASN A 74 -22.41 -2.45 -10.37
C ASN A 74 -21.49 -2.08 -9.19
N ALA A 75 -21.92 -2.30 -7.95
CA ALA A 75 -21.10 -2.08 -6.76
C ALA A 75 -19.85 -2.99 -6.76
N VAL A 76 -19.99 -4.28 -7.08
CA VAL A 76 -18.86 -5.23 -7.23
C VAL A 76 -17.87 -4.72 -8.28
N ASN A 77 -18.36 -4.30 -9.45
CA ASN A 77 -17.51 -3.78 -10.52
C ASN A 77 -16.78 -2.49 -10.13
N GLN A 78 -17.44 -1.59 -9.39
CA GLN A 78 -16.80 -0.39 -8.85
C GLN A 78 -15.74 -0.76 -7.81
N GLN A 79 -16.03 -1.70 -6.92
CA GLN A 79 -15.09 -2.14 -5.90
C GLN A 79 -13.82 -2.76 -6.51
N MET A 80 -13.97 -3.56 -7.58
CA MET A 80 -12.84 -4.11 -8.32
C MET A 80 -11.94 -3.00 -8.94
N ARG A 81 -12.53 -1.89 -9.40
CA ARG A 81 -11.77 -0.73 -9.87
C ARG A 81 -11.02 -0.03 -8.72
N ASN A 82 -11.67 0.12 -7.57
CA ASN A 82 -11.06 0.73 -6.38
C ASN A 82 -9.85 -0.10 -5.89
N ILE A 83 -9.98 -1.42 -5.82
CA ILE A 83 -8.86 -2.32 -5.49
C ILE A 83 -7.66 -2.10 -6.41
N GLY A 84 -7.91 -1.86 -7.70
CA GLY A 84 -6.85 -1.55 -8.67
C GLY A 84 -6.06 -0.28 -8.33
N PHE A 85 -6.68 0.71 -7.68
CA PHE A 85 -5.99 1.91 -7.20
C PHE A 85 -5.11 1.59 -5.99
N PHE A 86 -5.62 0.87 -4.99
CA PHE A 86 -4.85 0.52 -3.79
C PHE A 86 -3.68 -0.42 -4.07
N ARG A 87 -3.82 -1.35 -5.03
CA ARG A 87 -2.70 -2.15 -5.53
C ARG A 87 -1.55 -1.29 -6.04
N LYS A 88 -1.85 -0.25 -6.82
CA LYS A 88 -0.82 0.68 -7.32
C LYS A 88 -0.16 1.47 -6.20
N GLN A 89 -0.92 1.86 -5.18
CA GLN A 89 -0.34 2.53 -4.00
C GLN A 89 0.59 1.60 -3.23
N ARG A 90 0.21 0.33 -3.03
CA ARG A 90 1.10 -0.68 -2.43
C ARG A 90 2.36 -0.84 -3.25
N ASP A 91 2.24 -0.98 -4.58
CA ASP A 91 3.40 -1.17 -5.46
C ASP A 91 4.36 0.04 -5.41
N TYR A 92 3.82 1.25 -5.42
CA TYR A 92 4.60 2.48 -5.22
C TYR A 92 5.37 2.46 -3.89
N TRP A 93 4.70 2.18 -2.77
CA TRP A 93 5.36 2.16 -1.47
C TRP A 93 6.33 0.99 -1.29
N ARG A 94 6.11 -0.13 -2.00
CA ARG A 94 7.08 -1.22 -2.08
C ARG A 94 8.37 -0.74 -2.74
N GLU A 95 8.28 -0.05 -3.87
CA GLU A 95 9.44 0.53 -4.56
C GLU A 95 10.18 1.55 -3.68
N GLU A 96 9.46 2.46 -3.02
CA GLU A 96 10.05 3.41 -2.07
C GLU A 96 10.73 2.70 -0.89
N THR A 97 10.16 1.59 -0.41
CA THR A 97 10.77 0.77 0.64
C THR A 97 12.06 0.08 0.15
N LEU A 98 12.09 -0.41 -1.09
CA LEU A 98 13.32 -0.98 -1.68
C LEU A 98 14.41 0.08 -1.88
N CYS A 99 14.04 1.28 -2.33
CA CYS A 99 14.93 2.44 -2.39
C CYS A 99 15.52 2.78 -1.01
N TRP A 100 14.68 2.74 0.04
CA TRP A 100 15.13 2.93 1.43
C TRP A 100 16.14 1.86 1.86
N LEU A 101 15.90 0.60 1.49
CA LEU A 101 16.78 -0.54 1.78
C LEU A 101 18.04 -0.56 0.91
N GLN A 102 18.17 0.34 -0.08
CA GLN A 102 19.23 0.32 -1.10
C GLN A 102 19.29 -1.03 -1.85
N ALA A 103 18.12 -1.62 -2.07
CA ALA A 103 17.94 -2.87 -2.80
C ALA A 103 17.44 -2.60 -4.23
N ASP A 104 17.55 -3.61 -5.09
CA ASP A 104 16.99 -3.56 -6.44
C ASP A 104 15.45 -3.47 -6.39
N ALA A 105 14.84 -2.74 -7.32
CA ALA A 105 13.39 -2.64 -7.45
C ALA A 105 12.74 -3.98 -7.87
N ASP A 106 13.50 -4.83 -8.57
CA ASP A 106 13.02 -6.13 -9.08
C ASP A 106 13.06 -7.24 -8.02
N LEU A 107 13.58 -6.94 -6.82
CA LEU A 107 13.79 -7.91 -5.75
C LEU A 107 12.45 -8.50 -5.28
N ALA A 108 12.37 -9.83 -5.17
CA ALA A 108 11.11 -10.50 -4.84
C ALA A 108 10.69 -10.17 -3.39
N TRP A 109 9.38 -10.29 -3.10
CA TRP A 109 8.83 -9.98 -1.77
C TRP A 109 9.56 -10.71 -0.62
N GLY A 110 9.84 -12.01 -0.80
CA GLY A 110 10.53 -12.80 0.23
C GLY A 110 11.93 -12.29 0.52
N GLU A 111 12.69 -11.94 -0.53
CA GLU A 111 14.04 -11.40 -0.41
C GLU A 111 14.02 -10.00 0.22
N MET A 112 13.05 -9.16 -0.19
CA MET A 112 12.87 -7.81 0.35
C MET A 112 12.57 -7.86 1.83
N ARG A 113 11.67 -8.76 2.23
CA ARG A 113 11.27 -8.96 3.62
C ARG A 113 12.46 -9.35 4.50
N ASP A 114 13.39 -10.12 3.97
CA ASP A 114 14.54 -10.59 4.75
C ASP A 114 15.53 -9.46 5.09
N LEU A 115 15.51 -8.38 4.31
CA LEU A 115 16.27 -7.14 4.54
C LEU A 115 15.61 -6.19 5.55
N LEU A 116 14.33 -6.40 5.87
CA LEU A 116 13.59 -5.52 6.78
C LEU A 116 13.98 -5.75 8.25
N PRO A 117 13.90 -4.70 9.09
CA PRO A 117 13.89 -4.86 10.53
C PRO A 117 12.77 -5.79 10.99
N GLU A 118 13.01 -6.53 12.08
CA GLU A 118 12.16 -7.63 12.53
C GLU A 118 10.69 -7.23 12.74
N ASN A 119 10.44 -6.05 13.31
CA ASN A 119 9.10 -5.54 13.56
C ASN A 119 8.30 -5.35 12.25
N TYR A 120 8.94 -4.86 11.18
CA TYR A 120 8.31 -4.71 9.88
C TYR A 120 8.17 -6.03 9.16
N ARG A 121 9.15 -6.93 9.26
CA ARG A 121 9.07 -8.27 8.68
C ARG A 121 7.82 -9.01 9.19
N ILE A 122 7.58 -9.03 10.50
CA ILE A 122 6.42 -9.70 11.09
C ILE A 122 5.11 -9.03 10.64
N LEU A 123 5.03 -7.70 10.76
CA LEU A 123 3.81 -6.95 10.42
C LEU A 123 3.43 -7.09 8.95
N LEU A 124 4.38 -6.85 8.05
CA LEU A 124 4.11 -6.89 6.61
C LEU A 124 3.80 -8.31 6.15
N GLN A 125 4.47 -9.32 6.70
CA GLN A 125 4.16 -10.72 6.40
C GLN A 125 2.73 -11.06 6.81
N ALA A 126 2.30 -10.70 8.02
CA ALA A 126 0.93 -10.94 8.47
C ALA A 126 -0.12 -10.26 7.56
N LEU A 127 0.15 -9.03 7.12
CA LEU A 127 -0.74 -8.32 6.19
C LEU A 127 -0.81 -9.00 4.82
N VAL A 128 0.33 -9.46 4.28
CA VAL A 128 0.35 -10.19 3.01
C VAL A 128 -0.37 -11.53 3.11
N ASP A 129 -0.18 -12.26 4.21
CA ASP A 129 -0.88 -13.53 4.45
C ASP A 129 -2.39 -13.33 4.50
N GLU A 130 -2.87 -12.28 5.19
CA GLU A 130 -4.30 -11.96 5.28
C GLU A 130 -4.88 -11.50 3.93
N ILE A 131 -4.12 -10.73 3.14
CA ILE A 131 -4.49 -10.38 1.76
C ILE A 131 -4.61 -11.63 0.89
N ASN A 132 -3.66 -12.55 0.97
CA ASN A 132 -3.68 -13.79 0.20
C ASN A 132 -4.89 -14.66 0.58
N SER A 133 -5.17 -14.82 1.88
CA SER A 133 -6.38 -15.49 2.37
C SER A 133 -7.66 -14.82 1.85
N SER A 134 -7.69 -13.48 1.82
CA SER A 134 -8.83 -12.73 1.27
C SER A 134 -9.00 -12.95 -0.23
N LEU A 135 -7.91 -13.00 -0.99
CA LEU A 135 -7.92 -13.28 -2.43
C LEU A 135 -8.45 -14.69 -2.74
N ASP A 136 -8.05 -15.69 -1.97
CA ASP A 136 -8.55 -17.07 -2.12
C ASP A 136 -10.07 -17.11 -1.90
N ASN A 137 -10.55 -16.44 -0.85
CA ASN A 137 -11.98 -16.34 -0.56
C ASN A 137 -12.76 -15.59 -1.66
N VAL A 138 -12.20 -14.47 -2.16
CA VAL A 138 -12.78 -13.72 -3.28
C VAL A 138 -12.88 -14.60 -4.51
N HIS A 139 -11.83 -15.36 -4.83
CA HIS A 139 -11.82 -16.27 -5.98
C HIS A 139 -12.92 -17.33 -5.86
N VAL A 140 -13.04 -17.98 -4.70
CA VAL A 140 -14.10 -18.98 -4.45
C VAL A 140 -15.49 -18.37 -4.65
N LEU A 141 -15.76 -17.20 -4.06
CA LEU A 141 -17.07 -16.55 -4.18
C LEU A 141 -17.36 -16.07 -5.60
N LEU A 142 -16.36 -15.56 -6.34
CA LEU A 142 -16.53 -15.16 -7.73
C LEU A 142 -16.92 -16.36 -8.61
N CYS A 143 -16.22 -17.49 -8.48
CA CYS A 143 -16.57 -18.71 -9.21
C CYS A 143 -17.99 -19.19 -8.89
N GLN A 144 -18.43 -19.06 -7.64
CA GLN A 144 -19.79 -19.40 -7.23
C GLN A 144 -20.83 -18.40 -7.77
N ASN A 145 -20.48 -17.12 -7.91
CA ASN A 145 -21.39 -16.07 -8.37
C ASN A 145 -21.52 -15.97 -9.90
N GLN A 146 -20.52 -16.44 -10.66
CA GLN A 146 -20.54 -16.47 -12.11
C GLN A 146 -21.82 -17.09 -12.72
N PRO A 147 -22.26 -18.30 -12.34
CA PRO A 147 -23.51 -18.87 -12.86
C PRO A 147 -24.76 -18.04 -12.48
N LEU A 148 -24.70 -17.26 -11.40
CA LEU A 148 -25.80 -16.42 -10.95
C LEU A 148 -25.95 -15.17 -11.83
N ASN A 149 -24.83 -14.56 -12.21
CA ASN A 149 -24.81 -13.47 -13.20
C ASN A 149 -25.40 -13.92 -14.55
N LEU A 150 -25.10 -15.16 -14.97
CA LEU A 150 -25.65 -15.72 -16.20
C LEU A 150 -27.18 -15.92 -16.12
N ARG A 151 -27.72 -16.38 -14.98
CA ARG A 151 -29.18 -16.52 -14.79
C ARG A 151 -29.90 -15.18 -14.85
N ALA A 152 -29.32 -14.12 -14.30
CA ALA A 152 -29.90 -12.78 -14.36
C ALA A 152 -30.04 -12.24 -15.79
N LEU A 153 -29.07 -12.54 -16.66
CA LEU A 153 -29.10 -12.16 -18.08
C LEU A 153 -30.13 -12.94 -18.90
N ILE A 154 -30.59 -14.10 -18.43
CA ILE A 154 -31.59 -14.93 -19.12
C ILE A 154 -33.02 -14.54 -18.70
N LEU A 155 -33.19 -14.00 -17.50
CA LEU A 155 -34.48 -13.63 -16.92
C LEU A 155 -34.89 -12.17 -17.16
N HIS A 156 -33.98 -11.37 -17.74
CA HIS A 156 -34.23 -10.03 -18.29
C HIS A 156 -34.27 -10.08 -19.81
#